data_AF-A0A662U277-F1
#
_entry.id   AF-A0A662U277-F1
#
_cell.length_a   1.000
_cell.length_b   1.000
_cell.length_c   1.000
_cell.angle_alpha   90.00
_cell.angle_beta   90.00
_cell.angle_gamma   90.00
#
_symmetry.space_group_name_H-M   'P 1'
#
loop_
_entity.id
_entity.type
_entity.pdbx_description
1 polymer ?
#
loop_
_entity_poly.entity_id
_entity_poly.type
_entity_poly.pdbx_seq_one_letter_code
_entity_poly.pdbx_strand_id
1 'polypeptide(L)'
;MLDAGGGDGKWTVILAEKGYKNLFLVDVSHGLLKIAKEKLGRKGFGCVALGRVDLGKLPYNKNFLILLFVRVMCFLSHLNP
;
A
#
# COMPACT_ATOMS: atom_id res chain seq x y z
N MET A 1 -6.52 8.15 -2.98
CA MET A 1 -5.64 7.31 -3.84
C MET A 1 -5.36 6.01 -3.11
N LEU A 2 -5.32 4.90 -3.83
CA LEU A 2 -4.99 3.58 -3.27
C LEU A 2 -3.58 3.18 -3.71
N ASP A 3 -2.66 2.98 -2.75
CA ASP A 3 -1.34 2.38 -2.93
C ASP A 3 -1.46 0.88 -2.64
N ALA A 4 -1.68 0.11 -3.71
CA ALA A 4 -1.96 -1.32 -3.64
C ALA A 4 -0.67 -2.14 -3.76
N GLY A 5 -0.36 -2.94 -2.73
CA GLY A 5 0.94 -3.59 -2.60
C GLY A 5 2.04 -2.59 -2.19
N GLY A 6 1.65 -1.57 -1.41
CA GLY A 6 2.51 -0.44 -1.08
C GLY A 6 3.69 -0.80 -0.17
N GLY A 7 3.71 -2.03 0.37
CA GLY A 7 4.79 -2.54 1.20
C GLY A 7 5.05 -1.67 2.42
N ASP A 8 6.29 -1.22 2.54
CA ASP A 8 6.76 -0.37 3.63
C ASP A 8 6.35 1.11 3.49
N GLY A 9 5.52 1.44 2.49
CA GLY A 9 4.91 2.75 2.29
C GLY A 9 5.81 3.81 1.70
N LYS A 10 6.91 3.44 1.02
CA LYS A 10 7.80 4.40 0.35
C LYS A 10 7.06 5.41 -0.53
N TRP A 11 6.14 4.95 -1.38
CA TRP A 11 5.38 5.84 -2.27
C TRP A 11 4.31 6.62 -1.54
N THR A 12 3.57 5.97 -0.66
CA THR A 12 2.59 6.63 0.20
C THR A 12 3.20 7.79 1.00
N VAL A 13 4.43 7.65 1.52
CA VAL A 13 5.15 8.74 2.18
C VAL A 13 5.41 9.91 1.21
N ILE A 14 5.93 9.64 0.00
CA ILE A 14 6.20 10.68 -1.00
C ILE A 14 4.91 11.41 -1.40
N LEU A 15 3.80 10.68 -1.55
CA LEU A 15 2.50 11.27 -1.87
C LEU A 15 1.99 12.14 -0.72
N ALA A 16 2.14 11.69 0.53
CA ALA A 16 1.78 12.46 1.70
C ALA A 16 2.60 13.77 1.80
N GLU A 17 3.91 13.69 1.52
CA GLU A 17 4.81 14.85 1.46
C GLU A 17 4.43 15.85 0.36
N LYS A 18 3.96 15.35 -0.79
CA LYS A 18 3.42 16.17 -1.88
C LYS A 18 2.05 16.79 -1.57
N GLY A 19 1.49 16.53 -0.39
CA GLY A 19 0.23 17.12 0.06
C GLY A 19 -1.03 16.38 -0.40
N TYR A 20 -0.90 15.21 -1.04
CA TYR A 20 -2.06 14.41 -1.40
C TYR A 20 -2.84 13.99 -0.15
N LYS A 21 -4.15 14.18 -0.21
CA LYS A 21 -5.09 13.80 0.86
C LYS A 21 -5.80 12.49 0.49
N ASN A 22 -6.36 11.82 1.49
CA ASN A 22 -7.10 10.56 1.32
C ASN A 22 -6.28 9.44 0.69
N LEU A 23 -5.11 9.15 1.28
CA LEU A 23 -4.24 8.05 0.91
C LEU A 23 -4.63 6.79 1.67
N PHE A 24 -4.77 5.69 0.94
CA PHE A 24 -5.01 4.35 1.47
C PHE A 24 -3.86 3.47 1.03
N LEU A 25 -3.10 2.93 1.96
CA LEU A 25 -2.04 1.97 1.69
C LEU A 25 -2.51 0.58 2.08
N VAL A 26 -2.42 -0.37 1.15
CA VAL A 26 -2.76 -1.77 1.41
C VAL A 26 -1.64 -2.71 1.02
N ASP A 27 -1.44 -3.74 1.83
CA ASP A 27 -0.45 -4.78 1.58
C ASP A 27 -0.90 -6.09 2.27
N VAL A 28 -0.49 -7.24 1.75
CA VAL A 28 -0.79 -8.54 2.36
C VAL A 28 0.07 -8.78 3.61
N SER A 29 1.27 -8.18 3.67
CA SER A 29 2.26 -8.34 4.72
C SER A 29 2.00 -7.40 5.90
N HIS A 30 1.66 -7.98 7.04
CA HIS A 30 1.48 -7.22 8.28
C HIS A 30 2.77 -6.54 8.76
N GLY A 31 3.93 -7.19 8.56
CA GLY A 31 5.22 -6.63 8.93
C GLY A 31 5.56 -5.36 8.16
N LEU A 32 5.27 -5.34 6.85
CA LEU A 32 5.48 -4.16 6.02
C LEU A 32 4.53 -3.02 6.40
N LEU A 33 3.26 -3.32 6.68
CA LEU A 33 2.30 -2.32 7.16
C LEU A 33 2.71 -1.67 8.50
N LYS A 34 3.33 -2.44 9.41
CA LYS A 34 3.87 -1.89 10.67
C LYS A 34 4.99 -0.89 10.39
N ILE A 35 5.93 -1.24 9.50
CA ILE A 35 7.01 -0.33 9.09
C ILE A 35 6.44 0.93 8.42
N ALA A 36 5.45 0.78 7.54
CA ALA A 36 4.78 1.90 6.89
C ALA A 36 4.13 2.83 7.92
N LYS A 37 3.41 2.27 8.90
CA LYS A 37 2.77 3.03 9.99
C LYS A 37 3.79 3.83 10.80
N GLU A 38 4.92 3.22 11.16
CA GLU A 38 5.99 3.90 11.90
C GLU A 38 6.62 5.03 11.08
N LYS A 39 6.90 4.81 9.78
CA LYS A 39 7.46 5.83 8.88
C LYS A 39 6.52 7.03 8.73
N LEU A 40 5.24 6.77 8.51
CA LEU A 40 4.21 7.79 8.38
C LEU A 40 4.00 8.55 9.69
N GLY A 41 3.97 7.84 10.82
CA GLY A 41 3.87 8.44 12.15
C GLY A 41 5.04 9.37 12.47
N ARG A 42 6.28 8.94 12.22
CA ARG A 42 7.49 9.78 12.42
C ARG A 42 7.48 11.06 11.59
N LYS A 43 6.79 11.06 10.45
CA LYS A 43 6.67 12.23 9.55
C LYS A 43 5.39 13.05 9.78
N GLY A 44 4.55 12.68 10.76
CA GLY A 44 3.31 13.39 11.06
C GLY A 44 2.14 13.09 10.11
N PHE A 45 2.24 12.06 9.26
CA PHE A 45 1.21 11.68 8.30
C PHE A 45 0.21 10.68 8.88
N GLY A 46 -0.36 10.99 10.05
CA GLY A 46 -1.33 10.12 10.74
C GLY A 46 -2.66 9.93 10.00
N CYS A 47 -2.93 10.74 8.96
CA CYS A 47 -4.17 10.68 8.19
C CYS A 47 -4.20 9.60 7.08
N VAL A 48 -3.12 8.85 6.91
CA VAL A 48 -3.07 7.74 5.95
C VAL A 48 -3.76 6.52 6.54
N ALA A 49 -4.72 5.96 5.81
CA ALA A 49 -5.36 4.71 6.19
C ALA A 49 -4.51 3.52 5.73
N LEU A 50 -4.30 2.55 6.62
CA LEU A 50 -3.57 1.31 6.32
C LEU A 50 -4.51 0.11 6.42
N GLY A 51 -4.48 -0.78 5.44
CA GLY A 51 -5.32 -1.98 5.41
C GLY A 51 -4.52 -3.21 5.00
N ARG A 52 -4.72 -4.33 5.71
CA ARG A 52 -4.23 -5.62 5.23
C ARG A 52 -5.22 -6.19 4.22
N VAL A 53 -4.80 -6.31 2.97
CA VAL A 53 -5.69 -6.84 1.93
C VAL A 53 -4.91 -7.76 0.99
N ASP A 54 -5.54 -8.88 0.65
CA ASP A 54 -5.16 -9.71 -0.48
C ASP A 54 -5.71 -9.07 -1.76
N LEU A 55 -4.83 -8.57 -2.62
CA LEU A 55 -5.21 -7.90 -3.86
C LEU A 55 -6.02 -8.81 -4.79
N GLY A 56 -5.82 -10.13 -4.73
CA GLY A 56 -6.61 -11.10 -5.50
C GLY A 56 -8.07 -11.22 -5.04
N LYS A 57 -8.39 -10.71 -3.85
CA LYS A 57 -9.74 -10.73 -3.25
C LYS A 57 -10.34 -9.33 -3.11
N LEU A 58 -9.65 -8.29 -3.60
CA LEU A 58 -10.08 -6.92 -3.43
C LEU A 58 -11.26 -6.64 -4.39
N PRO A 59 -12.46 -6.26 -3.89
CA PRO A 59 -13.58 -5.94 -4.75
C PRO A 59 -13.22 -4.69 -5.57
N TYR A 60 -12.98 -4.87 -6.86
CA TYR A 60 -12.61 -3.77 -7.76
C TYR A 60 -13.77 -2.78 -7.86
N ASN A 61 -13.66 -1.67 -7.14
CA ASN A 61 -14.62 -0.56 -7.23
C ASN A 61 -13.99 0.55 -8.09
N LYS A 62 -14.71 1.02 -9.11
CA LYS A 62 -14.28 2.05 -10.07
C LYS A 62 -13.97 3.42 -9.45
N ASN A 63 -14.30 3.63 -8.18
CA ASN A 63 -14.17 4.93 -7.50
C ASN A 63 -12.76 5.23 -6.97
N PHE A 64 -11.81 4.30 -7.08
CA PHE A 64 -10.43 4.55 -6.66
C PHE A 64 -9.54 4.82 -7.86
N LEU A 65 -8.79 5.92 -7.82
CA LEU A 65 -7.54 6.02 -8.57
C LEU A 65 -6.54 5.10 -7.89
N ILE A 66 -6.37 3.91 -8.48
CA ILE A 66 -5.45 2.87 -8.01
C ILE A 66 -4.08 3.19 -8.58
N LEU A 67 -3.14 3.51 -7.69
CA LEU A 67 -1.74 3.59 -8.00
C LEU A 67 -1.16 2.19 -7.73
N LEU A 68 -1.15 1.36 -8.77
CA LEU A 68 -0.59 0.02 -8.68
C LEU A 68 0.92 0.10 -8.92
N PHE A 69 1.70 0.30 -7.86
CA PHE A 69 3.13 0.09 -7.93
C PHE A 69 3.43 -1.39 -7.74
N VAL A 70 3.32 -2.17 -8.81
CA VAL A 70 3.90 -3.53 -8.82
C VAL A 70 5.41 -3.39 -8.82
N ARG A 71 6.00 -3.21 -7.65
CA ARG A 71 7.39 -3.57 -7.44
C ARG A 71 7.42 -5.09 -7.55
N VAL A 72 7.83 -5.57 -8.72
CA VAL A 72 8.23 -6.95 -9.03
C VAL A 72 8.33 -7.81 -7.77
N MET A 73 7.21 -8.39 -7.34
CA MET A 73 7.25 -9.51 -6.42
C MET A 73 7.38 -10.72 -7.32
N CYS A 74 8.63 -11.06 -7.63
CA CYS A 74 9.00 -12.41 -8.02
C CYS A 74 8.56 -13.34 -6.89
N PHE A 75 7.31 -13.80 -6.96
CA PHE A 75 6.81 -15.01 -6.32
C PHE A 75 5.93 -15.75 -7.33
N LEU A 76 6.49 -15.94 -8.53
CA LEU A 76 6.25 -17.16 -9.30
C LEU A 76 7.30 -18.17 -8.85
N SER A 77 7.10 -18.76 -7.68
CA SER A 77 7.75 -20.01 -7.32
C SER A 77 6.71 -20.83 -6.58
N HIS A 78 6.33 -21.97 -7.18
CA HIS A 78 5.37 -22.97 -6.68
C HIS A 78 3.90 -22.78 -7.04
N LEU A 79 3.60 -22.45 -8.29
CA LEU A 79 2.52 -23.16 -8.98
C LEU A 79 3.18 -24.23 -9.85
N ASN A 80 3.35 -25.42 -9.25
CA ASN A 80 3.63 -26.64 -10.00
C ASN A 80 2.43 -26.92 -10.94
N PRO A 81 2.69 -27.53 -12.11
CA PRO A 81 1.69 -27.77 -13.15
C PRO A 81 0.51 -28.62 -12.69
#